data_AF-A0A9E4WEC8-F1
#
_entry.id   AF-A0A9E4WEC8-F1
#
_cell.length_a   1.000
_cell.length_b   1.000
_cell.length_c   1.000
_cell.angle_alpha   90.00
_cell.angle_beta   90.00
_cell.angle_gamma   90.00
#
_symmetry.space_group_name_H-M   'P 1'
#
loop_
_entity.id
_entity.type
_entity.pdbx_description
1 polymer ?
#
loop_
_entity_poly.entity_id
_entity_poly.type
_entity_poly.pdbx_seq_one_letter_code
_entity_poly.pdbx_strand_id
1 'polypeptide(L)'
;MTDAKKPLDILDMPSQQDMSQCVHCGFCLQECPTYLELGMETDSPRGRIHLIQALTEGRAEPTPALTRHLDLCLQCRACET
;
A
#
# COMPACT_ATOMS: atom_id res chain seq x y z
N MET A 1 21.01 13.32 6.96
CA MET A 1 20.60 12.13 7.74
C MET A 1 19.87 11.24 6.77
N THR A 2 20.63 10.50 5.96
CA THR A 2 20.10 9.71 4.85
C THR A 2 19.43 8.47 5.43
N ASP A 3 18.13 8.54 5.63
CA ASP A 3 17.29 7.39 5.92
C ASP A 3 17.26 6.51 4.66
N ALA A 4 18.30 5.69 4.51
CA ALA A 4 18.33 4.65 3.52
C ALA A 4 17.24 3.67 3.93
N LYS A 5 16.05 3.86 3.37
CA LYS A 5 14.88 3.05 3.63
C LYS A 5 15.27 1.58 3.44
N LYS A 6 15.26 0.81 4.54
CA LYS A 6 15.50 -0.63 4.51
C LYS A 6 14.58 -1.24 3.43
N PRO A 7 15.08 -2.12 2.55
CA PRO A 7 14.21 -2.81 1.61
C PRO A 7 13.08 -3.49 2.39
N LEU A 8 11.86 -3.45 1.84
CA LEU A 8 10.68 -4.07 2.44
C LEU A 8 11.03 -5.53 2.76
N ASP A 9 11.23 -5.85 4.03
CA ASP A 9 11.70 -7.17 4.45
C ASP A 9 10.52 -8.13 4.33
N ILE A 10 10.74 -9.31 3.74
CA ILE A 10 9.66 -10.27 3.43
C ILE A 10 8.89 -10.68 4.71
N LEU A 11 9.55 -10.64 5.87
CA LEU A 11 8.97 -10.97 7.16
C LEU A 11 7.90 -9.97 7.66
N ASP A 12 7.86 -8.76 7.10
CA ASP A 12 6.91 -7.71 7.47
C ASP A 12 5.78 -7.54 6.44
N MET A 13 5.73 -8.41 5.40
CA MET A 13 4.69 -8.35 4.38
C MET A 13 3.37 -8.99 4.88
N PRO A 14 2.21 -8.39 4.58
CA PRO A 14 0.92 -9.00 4.90
C PRO A 14 0.78 -10.37 4.24
N SER A 15 0.09 -11.28 4.90
CA SER A 15 -0.16 -12.61 4.35
C SER A 15 -1.08 -12.52 3.13
N GLN A 16 -1.08 -13.56 2.28
CA GLN A 16 -2.04 -13.67 1.18
C GLN A 16 -3.49 -13.61 1.68
N GLN A 17 -3.76 -14.15 2.87
CA GLN A 17 -5.08 -14.08 3.48
C GLN A 17 -5.48 -12.63 3.82
N ASP A 18 -4.56 -11.84 4.37
CA ASP A 18 -4.82 -10.43 4.72
C ASP A 18 -5.09 -9.61 3.46
N MET A 19 -4.30 -9.81 2.40
CA MET A 19 -4.47 -9.11 1.13
C MET A 19 -5.77 -9.50 0.41
N SER A 20 -6.19 -10.77 0.52
CA SER A 20 -7.42 -11.27 -0.11
C SER A 20 -8.73 -10.71 0.50
N GLN A 21 -8.66 -10.02 1.64
CA GLN A 21 -9.83 -9.36 2.24
C GLN A 21 -10.37 -8.20 1.39
N CYS A 22 -9.55 -7.63 0.50
CA CYS A 22 -9.98 -6.59 -0.41
C CYS A 22 -10.94 -7.13 -1.49
N VAL A 23 -12.23 -6.82 -1.37
CA VAL A 23 -13.27 -7.15 -2.37
C VAL A 23 -13.47 -6.06 -3.44
N HIS A 24 -12.54 -5.12 -3.55
CA HIS A 24 -12.56 -3.99 -4.49
C HIS A 24 -13.77 -3.03 -4.38
N CYS A 25 -14.46 -3.00 -3.24
CA CYS A 25 -15.64 -2.15 -3.01
C CYS A 25 -15.36 -0.63 -3.00
N GLY A 26 -14.14 -0.22 -2.64
CA GLY A 26 -13.74 1.19 -2.62
C GLY A 26 -14.14 1.99 -1.38
N PHE A 27 -14.72 1.37 -0.33
CA PHE A 27 -15.04 2.11 0.91
C PHE A 27 -13.81 2.72 1.57
N CYS A 28 -12.66 2.05 1.48
CA CYS A 28 -11.39 2.56 2.01
C CYS A 28 -10.89 3.85 1.34
N LEU A 29 -11.44 4.23 0.16
CA LEU A 29 -10.98 5.41 -0.57
C LEU A 29 -11.32 6.69 0.19
N GLN A 30 -12.55 6.78 0.71
CA GLN A 30 -13.02 7.99 1.40
C GLN A 30 -12.45 8.13 2.81
N GLU A 31 -11.93 7.04 3.38
CA GLU A 31 -11.28 7.04 4.70
C GLU A 31 -9.78 7.38 4.64
N CYS A 32 -9.17 7.36 3.46
CA CYS A 32 -7.73 7.54 3.33
C CYS A 32 -7.35 9.00 3.04
N PRO A 33 -6.69 9.71 3.98
CA PRO A 33 -6.32 11.11 3.77
C PRO A 33 -5.35 11.29 2.60
N THR A 34 -4.39 10.37 2.41
CA THR A 34 -3.45 10.46 1.27
C THR A 34 -4.16 10.37 -0.07
N TYR A 35 -5.17 9.50 -0.20
CA TYR A 35 -5.97 9.41 -1.42
C TYR A 35 -6.82 10.66 -1.63
N LEU A 36 -7.46 11.19 -0.57
CA LEU A 36 -8.27 12.40 -0.66
C LEU A 36 -7.45 13.62 -1.13
N GLU A 37 -6.20 13.73 -0.66
CA GLU A 37 -5.31 14.83 -1.03
C GLU A 37 -4.70 14.67 -2.43
N LEU A 38 -4.29 13.46 -2.81
CA LEU A 38 -3.54 13.24 -4.06
C LEU A 38 -4.40 12.77 -5.24
N GLY A 39 -5.58 12.18 -4.97
CA GLY A 39 -6.48 11.63 -5.99
C GLY A 39 -5.96 10.39 -6.73
N MET A 40 -4.80 9.86 -6.33
CA MET A 40 -4.14 8.75 -6.99
C MET A 40 -4.55 7.42 -6.34
N GLU A 41 -5.20 6.55 -7.10
CA GLU A 41 -5.68 5.25 -6.60
C GLU A 41 -4.55 4.40 -5.99
N THR A 42 -3.34 4.44 -6.54
CA THR A 42 -2.16 3.73 -6.03
C THR A 42 -1.72 4.21 -4.64
N ASP A 43 -2.12 5.41 -4.22
CA ASP A 43 -1.87 5.96 -2.90
C ASP A 43 -2.97 5.63 -1.88
N SER A 44 -4.08 5.01 -2.31
CA SER A 44 -5.16 4.55 -1.43
C SER A 44 -4.82 3.23 -0.70
N PRO A 45 -5.57 2.84 0.34
CA PRO A 45 -5.35 1.57 1.05
C PRO A 45 -5.51 0.38 0.12
N ARG A 46 -6.57 0.38 -0.70
CA ARG A 46 -6.78 -0.62 -1.77
C ARG A 46 -5.59 -0.64 -2.72
N GLY A 47 -5.22 0.50 -3.30
CA GLY A 47 -4.09 0.57 -4.25
C GLY A 47 -2.82 -0.02 -3.68
N ARG A 48 -2.49 0.27 -2.41
CA ARG A 48 -1.32 -0.28 -1.73
C ARG A 48 -1.40 -1.79 -1.56
N ILE A 49 -2.55 -2.35 -1.17
CA ILE A 49 -2.75 -3.80 -1.09
C ILE A 49 -2.46 -4.45 -2.44
N HIS A 50 -2.95 -3.87 -3.54
CA HIS A 50 -2.67 -4.38 -4.89
C HIS A 50 -1.19 -4.30 -5.28
N LEU A 51 -0.50 -3.21 -4.90
CA LEU A 51 0.94 -3.07 -5.14
C LEU A 51 1.74 -4.10 -4.35
N ILE A 52 1.42 -4.29 -3.07
CA ILE A 52 2.07 -5.29 -2.21
C ILE A 52 1.80 -6.69 -2.76
N GLN A 53 0.56 -7.01 -3.15
CA GLN A 53 0.23 -8.29 -3.76
C GLN A 53 1.06 -8.53 -5.04
N ALA A 54 1.16 -7.54 -5.92
CA ALA A 54 1.96 -7.65 -7.13
C ALA A 54 3.46 -7.87 -6.84
N LEU A 55 4.01 -7.23 -5.80
CA LEU A 55 5.37 -7.48 -5.34
C LEU A 55 5.53 -8.91 -4.81
N THR A 56 4.61 -9.37 -3.96
CA THR A 56 4.68 -10.72 -3.36
C THR A 56 4.54 -11.85 -4.38
N GLU A 57 3.80 -11.61 -5.46
CA GLU A 57 3.58 -12.58 -6.54
C GLU A 57 4.66 -12.49 -7.63
N GLY A 58 5.67 -11.61 -7.50
CA GLY A 58 6.70 -11.40 -8.51
C GLY A 58 6.19 -10.80 -9.82
N ARG A 59 5.00 -10.17 -9.80
CA ARG A 59 4.40 -9.48 -10.95
C ARG A 59 4.87 -8.03 -11.08
N ALA A 60 5.50 -7.48 -10.04
CA ALA A 60 6.07 -6.15 -10.03
C ALA A 60 7.41 -6.14 -9.29
N GLU A 61 8.28 -5.20 -9.67
CA GLU A 61 9.56 -4.94 -9.02
C GLU A 61 9.45 -3.70 -8.10
N PRO A 62 10.20 -3.65 -6.99
CA PRO A 62 10.18 -2.55 -6.02
C PRO A 62 10.93 -1.32 -6.54
N THR A 63 10.41 -0.71 -7.61
CA THR A 63 10.95 0.53 -8.19
C THR A 63 10.75 1.72 -7.25
N PRO A 64 11.57 2.78 -7.32
CA PRO A 64 11.38 3.98 -6.50
C PRO A 64 9.99 4.62 -6.65
N ALA A 65 9.40 4.56 -7.85
CA ALA A 65 8.05 5.07 -8.09
C ALA A 65 6.98 4.23 -7.38
N LEU A 66 7.09 2.91 -7.43
CA LEU A 66 6.18 2.01 -6.73
C LEU A 66 6.33 2.17 -5.21
N THR A 67 7.57 2.13 -4.71
CA THR A 67 7.86 2.26 -3.29
C THR A 67 7.36 3.60 -2.74
N ARG A 68 7.45 4.68 -3.52
CA ARG A 68 6.87 5.99 -3.14
C ARG A 68 5.39 5.88 -2.76
N HIS A 69 4.60 5.11 -3.51
CA HIS A 69 3.19 4.94 -3.18
C HIS A 69 3.02 4.30 -1.81
N LEU A 70 3.78 3.22 -1.51
CA LEU A 70 3.78 2.57 -0.20
C LEU A 70 4.23 3.51 0.93
N ASP A 71 5.19 4.37 0.64
CA ASP A 71 5.82 5.30 1.59
C ASP A 71 4.92 6.45 2.03
N LEU A 72 3.95 6.82 1.19
CA LEU A 72 2.99 7.87 1.51
C LEU A 72 1.91 7.42 2.52
N CYS A 73 2.04 6.21 3.10
CA CYS A 73 1.11 5.71 4.11
C CYS A 73 1.39 6.44 5.42
N LEU A 74 0.39 7.12 5.96
CA LEU A 74 0.52 7.79 7.26
C LEU A 74 0.41 6.83 8.45
N GLN A 75 0.16 5.53 8.22
CA GLN A 75 -0.09 4.53 9.27
C GLN A 75 -1.20 4.96 10.26
N CYS A 76 -2.18 5.72 9.79
CA CYS A 76 -3.26 6.27 10.62
C CYS A 76 -4.38 5.28 10.93
N ARG A 77 -4.43 4.14 10.23
CA ARG A 77 -5.41 3.05 10.40
C ARG A 77 -6.87 3.45 10.17
N ALA A 78 -7.14 4.61 9.56
CA ALA A 78 -8.49 5.07 9.25
C ALA A 78 -9.27 4.11 8.32
N CYS A 79 -8.56 3.32 7.52
CA CYS A 79 -9.14 2.33 6.61
C CYS A 79 -9.51 0.98 7.24
N GLU A 80 -9.28 0.80 8.55
CA GLU A 80 -9.62 -0.42 9.30
C GLU A 80 -10.97 -0.29 10.05
N THR A 81 -11.81 0.67 9.64
CA THR A 81 -13.10 0.99 10.27
C THR A 81 -14.27 0.17 9.72
#